data_AF-A0A5E4IGT7-F1
#
_entry.id   AF-A0A5E4IGT7-F1
#
_cell.length_a   1.000
_cell.length_b   1.000
_cell.length_c   1.000
_cell.angle_alpha   90.00
_cell.angle_beta   90.00
_cell.angle_gamma   90.00
#
_symmetry.space_group_name_H-M   'P 1'
#
loop_
_entity.id
_entity.type
_entity.pdbx_description
1 polymer ?
#
loop_
_entity_poly.entity_id
_entity_poly.type
_entity_poly.pdbx_seq_one_letter_code
_entity_poly.pdbx_strand_id
1 'polypeptide(L)'
;MDADIVALGCPHCSKAELNRIAELLEGREVKKELWVCTARKIAEGCPDLVARIEKSGAKVICDTCMVVSPASEKFRKMMVDSGKALAYIPSLCGIEAGFGSTEECIEVATWRD
;
A
#
# COMPACT_ATOMS: atom_id res chain seq x y z
N MET A 1 -6.12 0.25 -14.45
CA MET A 1 -6.84 1.43 -13.91
C MET A 1 -5.81 2.52 -13.62
N ASP A 2 -6.14 3.78 -13.83
CA ASP A 2 -5.27 4.89 -13.42
C ASP A 2 -5.48 5.20 -11.93
N ALA A 3 -4.39 5.41 -11.19
CA ALA A 3 -4.37 5.76 -9.77
C ALA A 3 -3.04 6.47 -9.49
N ASP A 4 -3.04 7.47 -8.60
CA ASP A 4 -1.83 8.25 -8.28
C ASP A 4 -1.06 7.62 -7.11
N ILE A 5 -1.79 6.92 -6.24
CA ILE A 5 -1.29 6.21 -5.06
C ILE A 5 -1.98 4.85 -4.92
N VAL A 6 -1.23 3.89 -4.41
CA VAL A 6 -1.72 2.57 -3.98
C VAL A 6 -1.47 2.42 -2.49
N ALA A 7 -2.46 1.93 -1.74
CA ALA A 7 -2.33 1.69 -0.32
C ALA A 7 -2.87 0.30 0.05
N LEU A 8 -2.01 -0.52 0.64
CA LEU A 8 -2.28 -1.92 0.98
C LEU A 8 -2.36 -2.12 2.48
N GLY A 9 -3.26 -3.00 2.92
CA GLY A 9 -3.32 -3.44 4.32
C GLY A 9 -4.13 -2.51 5.22
N CYS A 10 -5.41 -2.28 4.91
CA CYS A 10 -6.33 -1.61 5.83
C CYS A 10 -7.06 -2.63 6.73
N PRO A 11 -6.90 -2.62 8.07
CA PRO A 11 -6.16 -1.61 8.84
C PRO A 11 -4.65 -1.84 8.92
N HIS A 12 -4.18 -3.10 8.89
CA HIS A 12 -2.76 -3.45 8.88
C HIS A 12 -2.54 -4.83 8.20
N CYS A 13 -1.51 -4.95 7.37
CA CYS A 13 -1.01 -6.23 6.86
C CYS A 13 -0.44 -7.10 7.99
N SER A 14 -0.73 -8.39 7.93
CA SER A 14 -0.07 -9.46 8.66
C SER A 14 1.34 -9.74 8.11
N LYS A 15 2.13 -10.53 8.84
CA LYS A 15 3.44 -11.03 8.36
C LYS A 15 3.33 -11.78 7.03
N ALA A 16 2.27 -12.59 6.86
CA ALA A 16 2.07 -13.37 5.63
C ALA A 16 1.80 -12.46 4.43
N GLU A 17 0.99 -11.41 4.62
CA GLU A 17 0.75 -10.40 3.58
C GLU A 17 2.01 -9.61 3.25
N LEU A 18 2.82 -9.22 4.25
CA LEU A 18 4.13 -8.59 3.99
C LEU A 18 5.04 -9.50 3.16
N ASN A 19 5.09 -10.80 3.46
CA ASN A 19 5.88 -11.73 2.67
C ASN A 19 5.40 -11.82 1.22
N ARG A 20 4.07 -11.93 1.00
CA ARG A 20 3.48 -11.95 -0.35
C ARG A 20 3.78 -10.65 -1.11
N ILE A 21 3.67 -9.49 -0.45
CA ILE A 21 3.98 -8.20 -1.06
C ILE A 21 5.47 -8.12 -1.43
N ALA A 22 6.37 -8.59 -0.55
CA ALA A 22 7.80 -8.62 -0.83
C ALA A 22 8.14 -9.51 -2.04
N GLU A 23 7.47 -10.66 -2.19
CA GLU A 23 7.62 -11.55 -3.36
C GLU A 23 7.09 -10.90 -4.63
N LEU A 24 5.94 -10.23 -4.58
CA LEU A 24 5.35 -9.55 -5.74
C LEU A 24 6.19 -8.35 -6.22
N LEU A 25 6.89 -7.69 -5.31
CA LEU A 25 7.78 -6.55 -5.58
C LEU A 25 9.21 -6.98 -5.97
N GLU A 26 9.55 -8.27 -5.87
CA GLU A 26 10.89 -8.74 -6.18
C GLU A 26 11.26 -8.48 -7.65
N GLY A 27 12.39 -7.81 -7.85
CA GLY A 27 12.87 -7.41 -9.18
C GLY A 27 12.04 -6.31 -9.85
N ARG A 28 11.08 -5.69 -9.15
CA ARG A 28 10.29 -4.58 -9.68
C ARG A 28 10.71 -3.24 -9.07
N GLU A 29 10.52 -2.18 -9.84
CA GLU A 29 10.65 -0.81 -9.36
C GLU A 29 9.25 -0.17 -9.24
N VAL A 30 9.00 0.42 -8.07
CA VAL A 30 7.79 1.18 -7.79
C VAL A 30 7.91 2.56 -8.43
N LYS A 31 6.96 2.89 -9.31
CA LYS A 31 6.93 4.16 -10.06
C LYS A 31 5.85 5.13 -9.58
N LYS A 32 4.92 4.64 -8.76
CA LYS A 32 3.85 5.43 -8.12
C LYS A 32 3.97 5.34 -6.61
N GLU A 33 3.34 6.25 -5.88
CA GLU A 33 3.34 6.16 -4.43
C GLU A 33 2.67 4.85 -3.98
N LEU A 34 3.40 3.98 -3.26
CA LEU A 34 2.89 2.69 -2.76
C LEU A 34 3.12 2.60 -1.25
N TRP A 35 2.03 2.55 -0.50
CA TRP A 35 2.05 2.39 0.95
C TRP A 35 1.64 0.98 1.34
N VAL A 36 2.44 0.37 2.22
CA VAL A 36 2.14 -0.92 2.86
C VAL A 36 1.95 -0.65 4.34
N CYS A 37 0.70 -0.61 4.78
CA CYS A 37 0.37 -0.34 6.17
C CYS A 37 0.47 -1.62 7.00
N THR A 38 1.24 -1.61 8.10
CA THR A 38 1.32 -2.75 9.03
C THR A 38 1.43 -2.27 10.48
N ALA A 39 1.28 -3.19 11.44
CA ALA A 39 1.47 -2.87 12.85
C ALA A 39 2.97 -2.77 13.17
N ARG A 40 3.37 -1.79 13.99
CA ARG A 40 4.78 -1.58 14.37
C ARG A 40 5.47 -2.85 14.87
N LYS A 41 4.78 -3.63 15.72
CA LYS A 41 5.28 -4.91 16.24
C LYS A 41 5.59 -5.95 15.14
N ILE A 42 4.85 -5.94 14.03
CA ILE A 42 5.10 -6.84 12.90
C ILE A 42 6.31 -6.37 12.10
N ALA A 43 6.39 -5.07 11.81
CA ALA A 43 7.53 -4.47 11.11
C ALA A 43 8.85 -4.70 11.87
N GLU A 44 8.87 -4.40 13.18
CA GLU A 44 10.04 -4.63 14.05
C GLU A 44 10.40 -6.11 14.19
N GLY A 45 9.39 -7.00 14.11
CA GLY A 45 9.61 -8.45 14.16
C GLY A 45 10.07 -9.08 12.83
N CYS A 46 10.05 -8.32 11.72
CA CYS A 46 10.38 -8.79 10.38
C CYS A 46 11.18 -7.75 9.57
N PRO A 47 12.31 -7.24 10.09
CA PRO A 47 13.06 -6.14 9.44
C PRO A 47 13.53 -6.50 8.01
N ASP A 48 13.85 -7.75 7.75
CA ASP A 48 14.26 -8.21 6.41
C ASP A 48 13.13 -8.09 5.38
N LEU A 49 11.88 -8.35 5.77
CA LEU A 49 10.73 -8.18 4.89
C LEU A 49 10.48 -6.69 4.60
N VAL A 50 10.59 -5.85 5.63
CA VAL A 50 10.48 -4.40 5.48
C VAL A 50 11.53 -3.89 4.49
N ALA A 51 12.80 -4.27 4.69
CA ALA A 51 13.88 -3.86 3.82
C ALA A 51 13.69 -4.32 2.36
N ARG A 52 13.19 -5.55 2.14
CA ARG A 52 12.87 -6.05 0.79
C ARG A 52 11.77 -5.23 0.11
N ILE A 53 10.72 -4.89 0.85
CA ILE A 53 9.62 -4.05 0.33
C ILE A 53 10.15 -2.66 0.01
N GLU A 54 10.87 -2.02 0.92
CA GLU A 54 11.38 -0.66 0.74
C GLU A 54 12.43 -0.54 -0.37
N LYS A 55 13.21 -1.61 -0.62
CA LYS A 55 14.15 -1.68 -1.75
C LYS A 55 13.48 -1.47 -3.11
N SER A 56 12.20 -1.80 -3.24
CA SER A 56 11.45 -1.56 -4.48
C SER A 56 11.04 -0.09 -4.67
N GLY A 57 11.14 0.75 -3.63
CA GLY A 57 10.63 2.12 -3.59
C GLY A 57 9.27 2.26 -2.87
N ALA A 58 8.65 1.15 -2.46
CA ALA A 58 7.47 1.17 -1.60
C ALA A 58 7.79 1.71 -0.19
N LYS A 59 6.78 2.17 0.54
CA LYS A 59 6.93 2.65 1.93
C LYS A 59 6.17 1.75 2.88
N VAL A 60 6.83 1.26 3.93
CA VAL A 60 6.15 0.56 5.02
C VAL A 60 5.73 1.59 6.05
N ILE A 61 4.42 1.74 6.24
CA ILE A 61 3.84 2.74 7.13
C ILE A 61 3.32 2.05 8.39
N CYS A 62 3.81 2.50 9.54
CA CYS A 62 3.32 2.09 10.86
C CYS A 62 2.50 3.21 11.49
N ASP A 63 1.65 2.85 12.46
CA ASP A 63 1.01 3.78 13.43
C ASP A 63 0.00 4.78 12.87
N THR A 64 -0.31 4.69 11.58
CA THR A 64 -1.43 5.39 10.96
C THR A 64 -2.08 4.48 9.92
N CYS A 65 -3.38 4.70 9.68
CA CYS A 65 -4.12 4.02 8.62
C CYS A 65 -4.19 4.95 7.40
N MET A 66 -4.11 4.39 6.19
CA MET A 66 -4.21 5.19 4.96
C MET A 66 -5.50 6.02 4.88
N VAL A 67 -6.58 5.58 5.53
CA VAL A 67 -7.90 6.24 5.49
C VAL A 67 -7.99 7.50 6.36
N VAL A 68 -7.02 7.74 7.25
CA VAL A 68 -7.00 8.92 8.14
C VAL A 68 -5.73 9.74 8.00
N SER A 69 -4.81 9.34 7.12
CA SER A 69 -3.55 10.05 6.94
C SER A 69 -3.77 11.29 6.05
N PRO A 70 -3.57 12.53 6.52
CA PRO A 70 -3.70 13.74 5.68
C PRO A 70 -2.76 13.74 4.47
N ALA A 71 -1.71 12.91 4.51
CA ALA A 71 -0.79 12.75 3.38
C ALA A 71 -1.45 12.19 2.12
N SER A 72 -2.65 11.60 2.22
CA SER A 72 -3.41 11.10 1.07
C SER A 72 -4.15 12.22 0.30
N GLU A 73 -4.46 13.35 0.94
CA GLU A 73 -5.27 14.43 0.38
C GLU A 73 -4.60 15.14 -0.81
N LYS A 74 -3.29 14.98 -0.98
CA LYS A 74 -2.53 15.53 -2.12
C LYS A 74 -2.74 14.76 -3.43
N PHE A 75 -3.39 13.60 -3.38
CA PHE A 75 -3.65 12.74 -4.54
C PHE A 75 -5.07 12.90 -5.03
N ARG A 76 -5.35 12.54 -6.29
CA ARG A 76 -6.72 12.55 -6.83
C ARG A 76 -7.38 11.19 -6.66
N LYS A 77 -6.63 10.10 -6.79
CA LYS A 77 -7.17 8.73 -6.71
C LYS A 77 -6.24 7.72 -6.04
N MET A 78 -6.80 6.97 -5.09
CA MET A 78 -6.14 5.87 -4.39
C MET A 78 -6.73 4.52 -4.77
N MET A 79 -5.87 3.53 -5.06
CA MET A 79 -6.29 2.13 -5.19
C MET A 79 -5.95 1.36 -3.91
N VAL A 80 -6.88 0.52 -3.47
CA VAL A 80 -6.78 -0.25 -2.21
C VAL A 80 -7.23 -1.69 -2.35
N ASP A 81 -6.72 -2.55 -1.47
CA ASP A 81 -7.05 -3.98 -1.39
C ASP A 81 -8.09 -4.32 -0.32
N SER A 82 -8.75 -3.30 0.26
CA SER A 82 -9.69 -3.45 1.36
C SER A 82 -11.01 -2.75 1.07
N GLY A 83 -12.12 -3.49 1.21
CA GLY A 83 -13.47 -2.93 1.10
C GLY A 83 -13.75 -1.85 2.15
N LYS A 84 -13.11 -1.93 3.33
CA LYS A 84 -13.20 -0.89 4.36
C LYS A 84 -12.57 0.41 3.87
N ALA A 85 -11.36 0.34 3.30
CA ALA A 85 -10.69 1.52 2.77
C ALA A 85 -11.46 2.12 1.59
N LEU A 86 -11.97 1.27 0.70
CA LEU A 86 -12.80 1.69 -0.44
C LEU A 86 -14.01 2.53 0.01
N ALA A 87 -14.67 2.15 1.09
CA ALA A 87 -15.84 2.85 1.61
C ALA A 87 -15.50 4.20 2.28
N TYR A 88 -14.36 4.28 2.97
CA TYR A 88 -14.01 5.46 3.79
C TYR A 88 -13.18 6.51 3.06
N ILE A 89 -12.30 6.12 2.13
CA ILE A 89 -11.40 7.07 1.45
C ILE A 89 -12.16 8.24 0.80
N PRO A 90 -13.26 8.02 0.05
CA PRO A 90 -13.97 9.14 -0.57
C PRO A 90 -14.57 10.14 0.42
N SER A 91 -15.03 9.65 1.58
CA SER A 91 -15.70 10.49 2.58
C SER A 91 -14.74 11.13 3.57
N LEU A 92 -13.64 10.46 3.92
CA LEU A 92 -12.68 10.93 4.93
C LEU A 92 -11.47 11.63 4.33
N CYS A 93 -10.97 11.18 3.17
CA CYS A 93 -9.82 11.79 2.50
C CYS A 93 -10.22 12.74 1.36
N GLY A 94 -11.49 12.68 0.90
CA GLY A 94 -11.99 13.54 -0.18
C GLY A 94 -11.44 13.21 -1.58
N ILE A 95 -10.91 12.00 -1.78
CA ILE A 95 -10.29 11.54 -3.04
C ILE A 95 -11.03 10.33 -3.61
N GLU A 96 -10.88 10.07 -4.92
CA GLU A 96 -11.46 8.86 -5.52
C GLU A 96 -10.80 7.58 -4.96
N ALA A 97 -11.58 6.51 -4.84
CA ALA A 97 -11.08 5.20 -4.44
C ALA A 97 -11.35 4.15 -5.53
N GLY A 98 -10.35 3.31 -5.79
CA GLY A 98 -10.46 2.10 -6.61
C GLY A 98 -10.18 0.87 -5.76
N PHE A 99 -10.77 -0.27 -6.13
CA PHE A 99 -10.55 -1.54 -5.46
C PHE A 99 -9.93 -2.56 -6.42
N GLY A 100 -9.01 -3.37 -5.90
CA GLY A 100 -8.46 -4.53 -6.59
C GLY A 100 -7.76 -5.46 -5.64
N SER A 101 -7.33 -6.61 -6.15
CA SER A 101 -6.43 -7.51 -5.43
C SER A 101 -5.06 -6.85 -5.15
N THR A 102 -4.32 -7.41 -4.19
CA THR A 102 -2.94 -6.99 -3.92
C THR A 102 -2.07 -7.04 -5.18
N GLU A 103 -2.24 -8.07 -6.02
CA GLU A 103 -1.56 -8.21 -7.30
C GLU A 103 -1.87 -7.07 -8.26
N GLU A 104 -3.16 -6.80 -8.51
CA GLU A 104 -3.60 -5.71 -9.41
C GLU A 104 -3.10 -4.35 -8.91
N CYS A 105 -3.13 -4.14 -7.59
CA CYS A 105 -2.60 -2.93 -6.96
C CYS A 105 -1.09 -2.77 -7.20
N ILE A 106 -0.30 -3.85 -7.03
CA ILE A 106 1.14 -3.83 -7.28
C ILE A 106 1.43 -3.63 -8.77
N GLU A 107 0.67 -4.24 -9.67
CA GLU A 107 0.81 -4.02 -11.11
C GLU A 107 0.53 -2.57 -11.51
N VAL A 108 -0.44 -1.90 -10.87
CA VAL A 108 -0.70 -0.48 -11.11
C VAL A 108 0.42 0.42 -10.59
N ALA A 109 1.10 0.03 -9.52
CA ALA A 109 2.16 0.81 -8.87
C ALA A 109 3.56 0.60 -9.46
N THR A 110 3.77 -0.49 -10.22
CA THR A 110 5.09 -0.93 -10.69
C THR A 110 5.18 -1.00 -12.21
N TRP A 111 6.40 -0.97 -12.74
CA TRP A 111 6.69 -1.42 -14.11
C TRP A 111 7.43 -2.76 -14.08
N ARG A 112 7.33 -3.48 -15.20
CA ARG A 112 8.22 -4.58 -15.52
C ARG A 112 9.14 -4.07 -16.63
N ASP A 113 10.45 -4.08 -16.39
CA ASP A 113 11.43 -3.97 -17.47
C ASP A 113 11.39 -5.20 -18.37
#